data_AF-A0A178EEI1-F1
#
_entry.id   AF-A0A178EEI1-F1
#
_cell.length_a   1.000
_cell.length_b   1.000
_cell.length_c   1.000
_cell.angle_alpha   90.00
_cell.angle_beta   90.00
_cell.angle_gamma   90.00
#
_symmetry.space_group_name_H-M   'P 1'
#
loop_
_entity.id
_entity.type
_entity.pdbx_description
1 polymer ?
#
loop_
_entity_poly.entity_id
_entity_poly.type
_entity_poly.pdbx_seq_one_letter_code
_entity_poly.pdbx_strand_id
1 'polypeptide(L)'
;IVRPQKSPTDFLDLDLKTPRLNDIHQHLWLAGSPTAARPLHKQKQLGRSLLITEDPDEHLVWFETQLFVKPLPQYLLDYNWWVQHLCEKEDLYRSACGLLFSYAWLVCYPCDLDIAKDTGLLPHDICWLDWVRFIETFLDSLDLGTLSNINRRYQYGELRLSRLNSIYRFIPPAYSLRRFVRGYRSGSTWYAAYFGGYFRWLLVVFAIFSVALSALQVGLATSNLQNSRSFGDASYGFTVAVLFSIVV
;
A
#
# COMPACT_ATOMS: atom_id res chain seq x y z
N ILE A 1 -16.74 -1.38 18.84
CA ILE A 1 -17.79 -2.18 18.15
C ILE A 1 -18.62 -1.21 17.35
N VAL A 2 -18.48 -1.20 16.03
CA VAL A 2 -19.36 -0.40 15.16
C VAL A 2 -20.67 -1.14 15.01
N ARG A 3 -21.79 -0.44 15.19
CA ARG A 3 -23.15 -0.99 15.00
C ARG A 3 -23.76 -0.31 13.78
N PRO A 4 -23.75 -0.94 12.60
CA PRO A 4 -24.12 -0.30 11.33
C PRO A 4 -25.49 0.37 11.36
N GLN A 5 -26.47 -0.25 12.02
CA GLN A 5 -27.83 0.28 12.11
C GLN A 5 -28.03 1.39 13.16
N LYS A 6 -27.13 1.54 14.14
CA LYS A 6 -27.29 2.55 15.20
C LYS A 6 -26.61 3.88 14.87
N SER A 7 -25.51 3.80 14.11
CA SER A 7 -24.75 4.97 13.66
C SER A 7 -24.37 4.78 12.19
N PRO A 8 -25.30 4.98 11.24
CA PRO A 8 -25.04 4.75 9.82
C PRO A 8 -23.91 5.66 9.31
N THR A 9 -23.86 6.91 9.75
CA THR A 9 -22.78 7.85 9.36
C THR A 9 -21.40 7.36 9.80
N ASP A 10 -21.24 6.95 11.05
CA ASP A 10 -19.95 6.49 11.58
C ASP A 10 -19.49 5.21 10.87
N PHE A 11 -20.45 4.34 10.51
CA PHE A 11 -20.16 3.15 9.72
C PHE A 11 -19.63 3.52 8.34
N LEU A 12 -20.28 4.45 7.63
CA LEU A 12 -19.86 4.87 6.29
C LEU A 12 -18.53 5.59 6.29
N ASP A 13 -18.26 6.40 7.31
CA ASP A 13 -16.97 7.03 7.49
C ASP A 13 -15.85 5.99 7.63
N LEU A 14 -16.09 4.92 8.38
CA LEU A 14 -15.13 3.82 8.51
C LEU A 14 -15.02 2.96 7.24
N ASP A 15 -16.14 2.76 6.55
CA ASP A 15 -16.24 1.84 5.41
C ASP A 15 -15.69 2.43 4.10
N LEU A 16 -15.81 3.75 3.91
CA LEU A 16 -15.47 4.42 2.65
C LEU A 16 -14.25 5.32 2.73
N LYS A 17 -14.01 6.02 3.85
CA LYS A 17 -12.94 7.02 3.90
C LYS A 17 -11.58 6.35 4.03
N THR A 18 -10.59 6.92 3.32
CA THR A 18 -9.19 6.49 3.34
C THR A 18 -8.29 7.54 3.99
N PRO A 19 -8.50 7.89 5.27
CA PRO A 19 -7.78 9.00 5.91
C PRO A 19 -6.28 8.77 5.91
N ARG A 20 -5.81 7.52 6.06
CA ARG A 20 -4.38 7.23 6.21
C ARG A 20 -3.64 7.52 4.91
N LEU A 21 -4.19 7.10 3.78
CA LEU A 21 -3.57 7.35 2.48
C LEU A 21 -3.74 8.80 2.02
N ASN A 22 -4.84 9.43 2.43
CA ASN A 22 -5.04 10.85 2.19
C ASN A 22 -3.99 11.70 2.91
N ASP A 23 -3.68 11.38 4.17
CA ASP A 23 -2.64 12.07 4.95
C ASP A 23 -1.28 12.07 4.23
N ILE A 24 -0.93 10.98 3.53
CA ILE A 24 0.34 10.83 2.84
C ILE A 24 0.25 11.02 1.32
N HIS A 25 -0.83 11.63 0.82
CA HIS A 25 -1.12 11.74 -0.61
C HIS A 25 0.07 12.26 -1.43
N GLN A 26 0.73 13.32 -0.94
CA GLN A 26 1.90 13.96 -1.58
C GLN A 26 3.12 13.04 -1.73
N HIS A 27 3.14 11.90 -1.03
CA HIS A 27 4.22 10.92 -1.07
C HIS A 27 3.80 9.60 -1.76
N LEU A 28 2.54 9.45 -2.19
CA LEU A 28 2.05 8.20 -2.78
C LEU A 28 2.76 7.82 -4.08
N TRP A 29 3.35 8.79 -4.79
CA TRP A 29 4.19 8.55 -5.96
C TRP A 29 5.40 7.64 -5.67
N LEU A 30 5.86 7.56 -4.40
CA LEU A 30 6.90 6.61 -3.98
C LEU A 30 6.38 5.17 -3.89
N ALA A 31 5.07 5.00 -3.73
CA ALA A 31 4.42 3.71 -3.54
C ALA A 31 3.70 3.17 -4.77
N GLY A 32 3.35 4.02 -5.73
CA GLY A 32 2.72 3.63 -6.98
C GLY A 32 2.65 4.79 -7.98
N SER A 33 2.37 4.45 -9.24
CA SER A 33 2.17 5.45 -10.28
C SER A 33 0.73 5.97 -10.24
N PRO A 34 0.46 7.25 -10.57
CA PRO A 34 -0.88 7.81 -10.69
C PRO A 34 -1.56 7.31 -11.98
N THR A 35 -1.76 6.00 -12.07
CA THR A 35 -2.36 5.30 -13.20
C THR A 35 -3.46 4.38 -12.71
N ALA A 36 -4.42 4.07 -13.58
CA ALA A 36 -5.46 3.07 -13.32
C ALA A 36 -4.86 1.73 -12.86
N ALA A 37 -5.59 1.04 -11.97
CA ALA A 37 -5.24 -0.32 -11.57
C ALA A 37 -5.37 -1.28 -12.75
N ARG A 38 -4.62 -2.38 -12.73
CA ARG A 38 -4.77 -3.40 -13.78
C ARG A 38 -6.03 -4.24 -13.54
N PRO A 39 -6.71 -4.72 -14.60
CA PRO A 39 -7.86 -5.60 -14.49
C PRO A 39 -7.55 -6.91 -13.74
N LEU A 40 -8.57 -7.56 -13.16
CA LEU A 40 -8.42 -8.73 -12.29
C LEU A 40 -7.73 -9.92 -12.98
N HIS A 41 -8.03 -10.19 -14.25
CA HIS A 41 -7.37 -11.24 -15.02
C HIS A 41 -5.88 -10.93 -15.21
N LYS A 42 -5.50 -9.65 -15.36
CA LYS A 42 -4.08 -9.24 -15.38
C LYS A 42 -3.41 -9.42 -14.03
N GLN A 43 -4.11 -9.18 -12.93
CA GLN A 43 -3.60 -9.48 -11.59
C GLN A 43 -3.25 -10.97 -11.47
N LYS A 44 -4.15 -11.85 -11.92
CA LYS A 44 -3.90 -13.31 -11.94
C LYS A 44 -2.73 -13.68 -12.87
N GLN A 45 -2.61 -13.05 -14.04
CA GLN A 45 -1.47 -13.27 -14.96
C GLN A 45 -0.13 -12.86 -14.33
N LEU A 46 -0.11 -11.85 -13.47
CA LEU A 46 1.07 -11.44 -12.70
C LEU A 46 1.36 -12.38 -11.51
N GLY A 47 0.61 -13.47 -11.35
CA GLY A 47 0.76 -14.41 -10.26
C GLY A 47 0.24 -13.88 -8.92
N ARG A 48 -0.62 -12.85 -8.93
CA ARG A 48 -1.18 -12.29 -7.70
C ARG A 48 -2.42 -13.06 -7.25
N SER A 49 -2.46 -13.45 -5.98
CA SER A 49 -3.65 -13.89 -5.26
C SER A 49 -4.42 -12.67 -4.73
N LEU A 50 -5.74 -12.68 -4.94
CA LEU A 50 -6.65 -11.65 -4.45
C LEU A 50 -7.03 -11.98 -3.00
N LEU A 51 -6.84 -11.02 -2.08
CA LEU A 51 -7.22 -11.13 -0.68
C LEU A 51 -8.27 -10.08 -0.34
N ILE A 52 -9.34 -10.51 0.30
CA ILE A 52 -10.41 -9.64 0.78
C ILE A 52 -9.90 -8.81 1.97
N THR A 53 -10.21 -7.52 1.97
CA THR A 53 -10.05 -6.63 3.12
C THR A 53 -11.30 -5.78 3.29
N GLU A 54 -11.69 -5.46 4.52
CA GLU A 54 -12.78 -4.49 4.75
C GLU A 54 -12.25 -3.08 4.99
N ASP A 55 -10.95 -2.91 5.17
CA ASP A 55 -10.33 -1.61 5.37
C ASP A 55 -10.18 -0.89 4.01
N PRO A 56 -10.86 0.25 3.79
CA PRO A 56 -10.74 0.99 2.53
C PRO A 56 -9.32 1.51 2.31
N ASP A 57 -8.53 1.73 3.37
CA ASP A 57 -7.14 2.12 3.21
C ASP A 57 -6.34 0.95 2.56
N GLU A 58 -6.65 -0.31 2.87
CA GLU A 58 -5.95 -1.46 2.27
C GLU A 58 -6.37 -1.77 0.82
N HIS A 59 -7.42 -1.14 0.30
CA HIS A 59 -7.89 -1.37 -1.07
C HIS A 59 -6.80 -0.98 -2.12
N LEU A 60 -6.54 -1.90 -3.05
CA LEU A 60 -5.48 -1.84 -4.08
C LEU A 60 -4.04 -1.78 -3.54
N VAL A 61 -3.84 -2.10 -2.27
CA VAL A 61 -2.49 -2.28 -1.72
C VAL A 61 -2.03 -3.70 -2.02
N TRP A 62 -0.78 -3.87 -2.45
CA TRP A 62 -0.20 -5.19 -2.72
C TRP A 62 1.15 -5.40 -2.05
N PHE A 63 1.42 -6.66 -1.72
CA PHE A 63 2.67 -7.11 -1.14
C PHE A 63 3.04 -8.48 -1.72
N GLU A 64 4.25 -8.59 -2.29
CA GLU A 64 4.70 -9.80 -2.98
C GLU A 64 3.70 -10.25 -4.05
N THR A 65 3.03 -11.38 -3.85
CA THR A 65 2.01 -11.95 -4.73
C THR A 65 0.59 -11.70 -4.21
N GLN A 66 0.38 -10.84 -3.23
CA GLN A 66 -0.93 -10.62 -2.62
C GLN A 66 -1.45 -9.23 -2.94
N LEU A 67 -2.64 -9.13 -3.52
CA LEU A 67 -3.36 -7.88 -3.75
C LEU A 67 -4.56 -7.83 -2.82
N PHE A 68 -4.63 -6.81 -1.97
CA PHE A 68 -5.76 -6.56 -1.09
C PHE A 68 -6.83 -5.77 -1.85
N VAL A 69 -8.04 -6.31 -1.88
CA VAL A 69 -9.18 -5.68 -2.57
C VAL A 69 -10.37 -5.69 -1.63
N LYS A 70 -10.90 -4.49 -1.38
CA LYS A 70 -12.17 -4.33 -0.67
C LYS A 70 -13.35 -4.75 -1.56
N PRO A 71 -14.24 -5.66 -1.11
CA PRO A 71 -15.48 -5.99 -1.83
C PRO A 71 -16.33 -4.75 -2.08
N LEU A 72 -17.02 -4.70 -3.21
CA LEU A 72 -17.87 -3.56 -3.51
C LEU A 72 -19.12 -3.64 -2.62
N PRO A 73 -19.38 -2.66 -1.74
CA PRO A 73 -20.57 -2.69 -0.91
C PRO A 73 -21.83 -2.59 -1.77
N GLN A 74 -22.79 -3.49 -1.55
CA GLN A 74 -24.02 -3.57 -2.35
C GLN A 74 -24.83 -2.26 -2.33
N TYR A 75 -24.75 -1.49 -1.24
CA TYR A 75 -25.42 -0.21 -1.14
C TYR A 75 -24.91 0.83 -2.15
N LEU A 76 -23.69 0.66 -2.68
CA LEU A 76 -23.16 1.51 -3.76
C LEU A 76 -23.79 1.20 -5.13
N LEU A 77 -24.49 0.07 -5.25
CA LEU A 77 -25.24 -0.30 -6.45
C LEU A 77 -26.70 0.20 -6.43
N ASP A 78 -27.16 0.78 -5.31
CA ASP A 78 -28.53 1.30 -5.14
C ASP A 78 -28.56 2.83 -5.20
N TYR A 79 -29.15 3.37 -6.27
CA TYR A 79 -29.30 4.82 -6.46
C TYR A 79 -30.02 5.53 -5.31
N ASN A 80 -31.07 4.93 -4.74
CA ASN A 80 -31.81 5.57 -3.65
C ASN A 80 -30.92 5.74 -2.42
N TRP A 81 -30.02 4.79 -2.22
CA TRP A 81 -29.09 4.81 -1.11
C TRP A 81 -28.07 5.95 -1.26
N TRP A 82 -27.58 6.21 -2.47
CA TRP A 82 -26.72 7.36 -2.77
C TRP A 82 -27.38 8.69 -2.39
N VAL A 83 -28.62 8.90 -2.85
CA VAL A 83 -29.38 10.14 -2.60
C VAL A 83 -29.58 10.36 -1.10
N GLN A 84 -29.89 9.30 -0.36
CA GLN A 84 -30.20 9.39 1.08
C GLN A 84 -28.97 9.55 1.99
N HIS A 85 -27.83 8.93 1.64
CA HIS A 85 -26.71 8.79 2.58
C HIS A 85 -25.37 9.37 2.10
N LEU A 86 -25.17 9.54 0.79
CA LEU A 86 -23.89 9.98 0.22
C LEU A 86 -23.94 11.39 -0.38
N CYS A 87 -24.96 11.71 -1.18
CA CYS A 87 -24.97 12.92 -2.00
C CYS A 87 -24.89 14.22 -1.19
N GLU A 88 -25.43 14.25 0.04
CA GLU A 88 -25.34 15.42 0.92
C GLU A 88 -23.95 15.63 1.53
N LYS A 89 -23.14 14.56 1.60
CA LYS A 89 -21.83 14.56 2.28
C LYS A 89 -20.71 14.41 1.27
N GLU A 90 -20.15 15.54 0.87
CA GLU A 90 -19.14 15.63 -0.19
C GLU A 90 -17.95 14.66 0.01
N ASP A 91 -17.40 14.54 1.23
CA ASP A 91 -16.29 13.62 1.49
C ASP A 91 -16.66 12.14 1.29
N LEU A 92 -17.87 11.75 1.69
CA LEU A 92 -18.35 10.37 1.53
C LEU A 92 -18.68 10.10 0.06
N TYR A 93 -19.35 11.04 -0.60
CA TYR A 93 -19.61 10.98 -2.04
C TYR A 93 -18.32 10.77 -2.83
N ARG A 94 -17.30 11.61 -2.60
CA ARG A 94 -15.99 11.49 -3.26
C ARG A 94 -15.32 10.14 -2.99
N SER A 95 -15.45 9.63 -1.77
CA SER A 95 -14.86 8.34 -1.38
C SER A 95 -15.59 7.15 -2.02
N ALA A 96 -16.92 7.20 -2.07
CA ALA A 96 -17.77 6.23 -2.75
C ALA A 96 -17.51 6.21 -4.27
N CYS A 97 -17.46 7.38 -4.92
CA CYS A 97 -17.10 7.52 -6.32
C CYS A 97 -15.71 6.95 -6.58
N GLY A 98 -14.74 7.21 -5.71
CA GLY A 98 -13.40 6.67 -5.84
C GLY A 98 -13.36 5.13 -5.76
N LEU A 99 -14.07 4.53 -4.80
CA LEU A 99 -14.17 3.08 -4.69
C LEU A 99 -14.87 2.47 -5.91
N LEU A 100 -15.91 3.10 -6.43
CA LEU A 100 -16.59 2.60 -7.63
C LEU A 100 -15.72 2.73 -8.89
N PHE A 101 -14.96 3.83 -8.96
CA PHE A 101 -14.00 4.08 -10.04
C PHE A 101 -12.88 3.05 -10.08
N SER A 102 -12.41 2.56 -8.92
CA SER A 102 -11.43 1.48 -8.90
C SER A 102 -11.98 0.17 -9.48
N TYR A 103 -13.28 -0.10 -9.29
CA TYR A 103 -13.93 -1.28 -9.90
C TYR A 103 -14.08 -1.16 -11.42
N ALA A 104 -14.24 0.04 -11.96
CA ALA A 104 -14.18 0.26 -13.40
C ALA A 104 -12.83 -0.15 -14.01
N TRP A 105 -11.74 -0.05 -13.24
CA TRP A 105 -10.41 -0.53 -13.65
C TRP A 105 -10.20 -2.03 -13.46
N LEU A 106 -10.79 -2.59 -12.40
CA LEU A 106 -10.62 -3.99 -12.04
C LEU A 106 -11.46 -4.92 -12.93
N VAL A 107 -12.67 -4.50 -13.30
CA VAL A 107 -13.65 -5.33 -14.01
C VAL A 107 -13.92 -4.77 -15.40
N CYS A 108 -13.00 -5.06 -16.34
CA CYS A 108 -13.08 -4.57 -17.71
C CYS A 108 -13.59 -5.60 -18.73
N TYR A 109 -13.52 -6.89 -18.40
CA TYR A 109 -13.93 -7.99 -19.28
C TYR A 109 -14.89 -8.95 -18.57
N PRO A 110 -15.68 -9.75 -19.33
CA PRO A 110 -16.57 -10.75 -18.73
C PRO A 110 -15.84 -11.70 -17.77
N CYS A 111 -14.63 -12.12 -18.11
CA CYS A 111 -13.82 -12.97 -17.24
C CYS A 111 -13.37 -12.27 -15.95
N ASP A 112 -13.21 -10.94 -15.96
CA ASP A 112 -12.95 -10.18 -14.72
C ASP A 112 -14.16 -10.18 -13.81
N LEU A 113 -15.37 -10.10 -14.38
CA LEU A 113 -16.61 -10.17 -13.62
C LEU A 113 -16.76 -11.55 -12.98
N ASP A 114 -16.47 -12.62 -13.71
CA ASP A 114 -16.46 -13.98 -13.16
C ASP A 114 -15.43 -14.12 -12.03
N ILE A 115 -14.21 -13.58 -12.22
CA ILE A 115 -13.19 -13.55 -11.15
C ILE A 115 -13.68 -12.77 -9.92
N ALA A 116 -14.32 -11.62 -10.13
CA ALA A 116 -14.84 -10.80 -9.04
C ALA A 116 -15.93 -11.53 -8.25
N LYS A 117 -16.81 -12.26 -8.94
CA LYS A 117 -17.84 -13.11 -8.32
C LYS A 117 -17.22 -14.27 -7.54
N ASP A 118 -16.31 -15.02 -8.16
CA ASP A 118 -15.63 -16.17 -7.55
C ASP A 118 -14.85 -15.79 -6.29
N THR A 119 -14.34 -14.56 -6.24
CA THR A 119 -13.59 -14.02 -5.10
C THR A 119 -14.47 -13.26 -4.10
N GLY A 120 -15.79 -13.19 -4.32
CA GLY A 120 -16.72 -12.50 -3.43
C GLY A 120 -16.58 -10.98 -3.41
N LEU A 121 -15.94 -10.40 -4.43
CA LEU A 121 -15.81 -8.95 -4.60
C LEU A 121 -17.10 -8.31 -5.13
N LEU A 122 -17.85 -9.07 -5.93
CA LEU A 122 -19.14 -8.65 -6.48
C LEU A 122 -20.22 -9.71 -6.22
N PRO A 123 -21.49 -9.30 -6.09
CA PRO A 123 -22.63 -10.21 -6.03
C PRO A 123 -22.74 -11.14 -7.27
N HIS A 124 -23.13 -12.40 -7.05
CA HIS A 124 -23.22 -13.40 -8.12
C HIS A 124 -24.34 -13.15 -9.13
N ASP A 125 -25.37 -12.42 -8.73
CA ASP A 125 -26.58 -12.10 -9.49
C ASP A 125 -26.37 -11.01 -10.57
N ILE A 126 -25.26 -10.26 -10.52
CA ILE A 126 -24.99 -9.20 -11.51
C ILE A 126 -24.64 -9.80 -12.87
N CYS A 127 -25.41 -9.52 -13.91
CA CYS A 127 -25.08 -9.92 -15.27
C CYS A 127 -24.05 -8.97 -15.92
N TRP A 128 -23.26 -9.48 -16.87
CA TRP A 128 -22.23 -8.67 -17.56
C TRP A 128 -22.81 -7.41 -18.22
N LEU A 129 -23.95 -7.53 -18.91
CA LEU A 129 -24.59 -6.38 -19.57
C LEU A 129 -25.08 -5.32 -18.57
N ASP A 130 -25.54 -5.74 -17.39
CA ASP A 130 -25.97 -4.81 -16.35
C ASP A 130 -24.78 -4.12 -15.70
N TRP A 131 -23.68 -4.85 -15.48
CA TRP A 131 -22.41 -4.27 -15.03
C TRP A 131 -21.89 -3.19 -15.99
N VAL A 132 -21.85 -3.49 -17.29
CA VAL A 132 -21.40 -2.55 -18.32
C VAL A 132 -22.29 -1.30 -18.31
N ARG A 133 -23.61 -1.47 -18.38
CA ARG A 133 -24.56 -0.33 -18.38
C ARG A 133 -24.39 0.54 -17.13
N PHE A 134 -24.22 -0.10 -15.96
CA PHE A 134 -24.03 0.60 -14.70
C PHE A 134 -22.72 1.40 -14.69
N ILE A 135 -21.59 0.79 -15.07
CA ILE A 135 -20.29 1.47 -15.09
C ILE A 135 -20.25 2.57 -16.15
N GLU A 136 -20.81 2.37 -17.34
CA GLU A 136 -20.90 3.42 -18.37
C GLU A 136 -21.68 4.63 -17.86
N THR A 137 -22.87 4.40 -17.29
CA THR A 137 -23.69 5.48 -16.70
C THR A 137 -22.94 6.22 -15.58
N PHE A 138 -22.21 5.47 -14.76
CA PHE A 138 -21.40 6.05 -13.68
C PHE A 138 -20.23 6.88 -14.24
N LEU A 139 -19.49 6.36 -15.21
CA LEU A 139 -18.34 7.07 -15.81
C LEU A 139 -18.78 8.34 -16.55
N ASP A 140 -19.93 8.30 -17.23
CA ASP A 140 -20.51 9.47 -17.91
C ASP A 140 -20.91 10.57 -16.92
N SER A 141 -21.24 10.21 -15.67
CA SER A 141 -21.55 11.17 -14.61
C SER A 141 -20.31 11.85 -14.00
N LEU A 142 -19.11 11.33 -14.28
CA LEU A 142 -17.86 11.82 -13.70
C LEU A 142 -17.14 12.76 -14.66
N ASP A 143 -16.60 13.86 -14.11
CA ASP A 143 -15.59 14.66 -14.80
C ASP A 143 -14.22 13.96 -14.72
N LEU A 144 -13.96 13.09 -15.69
CA LEU A 144 -12.70 12.36 -15.83
C LEU A 144 -11.49 13.27 -16.11
N GLY A 145 -11.71 14.51 -16.58
CA GLY A 145 -10.64 15.46 -16.86
C GLY A 145 -10.05 16.05 -15.60
N THR A 146 -10.91 16.41 -14.64
CA THR A 146 -10.48 17.07 -13.39
C THR A 146 -10.35 16.09 -12.23
N LEU A 147 -11.07 14.96 -12.25
CA LEU A 147 -11.20 14.00 -11.14
C LEU A 147 -11.57 14.67 -9.79
N SER A 148 -12.21 15.85 -9.84
CA SER A 148 -12.58 16.65 -8.68
C SER A 148 -13.60 15.93 -7.80
N ASN A 149 -14.47 15.12 -8.42
CA ASN A 149 -15.53 14.36 -7.76
C ASN A 149 -15.02 13.06 -7.12
N ILE A 150 -13.74 12.75 -7.23
CA ILE A 150 -13.15 11.51 -6.73
C ILE A 150 -12.18 11.82 -5.59
N ASN A 151 -12.21 10.98 -4.55
CA ASN A 151 -11.25 11.08 -3.46
C ASN A 151 -9.82 10.90 -4.00
N ARG A 152 -8.92 11.82 -3.65
CA ARG A 152 -7.53 11.88 -4.12
C ARG A 152 -6.75 10.57 -4.02
N ARG A 153 -7.09 9.71 -3.05
CA ARG A 153 -6.58 8.34 -2.98
C ARG A 153 -6.67 7.61 -4.32
N TYR A 154 -7.82 7.66 -4.98
CA TYR A 154 -8.12 6.92 -6.20
C TYR A 154 -7.59 7.61 -7.47
N GLN A 155 -6.67 8.56 -7.34
CA GLN A 155 -5.78 8.95 -8.45
C GLN A 155 -4.67 7.91 -8.67
N TYR A 156 -4.40 7.09 -7.65
CA TYR A 156 -3.43 6.00 -7.70
C TYR A 156 -4.16 4.66 -7.69
N GLY A 157 -3.84 3.80 -8.65
CA GLY A 157 -4.30 2.42 -8.66
C GLY A 157 -3.57 1.57 -7.63
N GLU A 158 -2.67 0.71 -8.11
CA GLU A 158 -1.96 -0.25 -7.26
C GLU A 158 -0.85 0.42 -6.44
N LEU A 159 -0.89 0.24 -5.12
CA LEU A 159 0.18 0.70 -4.22
C LEU A 159 0.96 -0.43 -3.58
N ARG A 160 2.28 -0.30 -3.58
CA ARG A 160 3.16 -1.30 -2.95
C ARG A 160 3.26 -1.06 -1.44
N LEU A 161 2.88 -2.07 -0.66
CA LEU A 161 2.90 -2.01 0.82
C LEU A 161 4.29 -1.71 1.38
N SER A 162 5.35 -2.26 0.78
CA SER A 162 6.72 -2.01 1.26
C SER A 162 7.10 -0.53 1.18
N ARG A 163 6.65 0.16 0.12
CA ARG A 163 6.89 1.59 -0.08
C ARG A 163 6.01 2.44 0.82
N LEU A 164 4.75 2.04 1.04
CA LEU A 164 3.89 2.66 2.04
C LEU A 164 4.51 2.59 3.44
N ASN A 165 5.04 1.43 3.83
CA ASN A 165 5.77 1.30 5.09
C ASN A 165 7.01 2.20 5.15
N SER A 166 7.77 2.32 4.05
CA SER A 166 8.89 3.26 3.96
C SER A 166 8.43 4.71 4.12
N ILE A 167 7.33 5.13 3.50
CA ILE A 167 6.77 6.48 3.68
C ILE A 167 6.47 6.72 5.16
N TYR A 168 5.73 5.83 5.82
CA TYR A 168 5.40 6.00 7.24
C TYR A 168 6.61 5.96 8.19
N ARG A 169 7.70 5.32 7.77
CA ARG A 169 8.92 5.19 8.57
C ARG A 169 9.89 6.34 8.35
N PHE A 170 10.12 6.74 7.11
CA PHE A 170 11.16 7.71 6.75
C PHE A 170 10.61 9.10 6.46
N ILE A 171 9.30 9.21 6.29
CA ILE A 171 8.60 10.48 6.10
C ILE A 171 7.75 10.69 7.36
N PRO A 172 8.36 11.13 8.47
CA PRO A 172 7.63 11.43 9.69
C PRO A 172 6.69 12.59 9.39
N PRO A 173 5.41 12.57 9.81
CA PRO A 173 4.59 13.75 9.69
C PRO A 173 4.92 14.63 10.93
N ALA A 174 4.78 15.94 10.92
CA ALA A 174 3.45 16.53 11.02
C ALA A 174 2.45 15.58 11.74
N TYR A 175 2.77 15.06 12.93
CA TYR A 175 1.91 14.35 13.91
C TYR A 175 2.18 12.84 14.18
N SER A 176 2.73 12.62 15.38
CA SER A 176 2.72 11.42 16.25
C SER A 176 3.78 10.32 16.03
N LEU A 177 4.75 10.29 16.95
CA LEU A 177 5.75 9.23 17.20
C LEU A 177 5.14 7.81 17.31
N ARG A 178 3.84 7.68 17.60
CA ARG A 178 3.13 6.38 17.69
C ARG A 178 2.99 5.66 16.34
N ARG A 179 2.94 6.38 15.21
CA ARG A 179 2.81 5.78 13.86
C ARG A 179 4.14 5.28 13.29
N PHE A 180 5.27 5.85 13.71
CA PHE A 180 6.63 5.45 13.28
C PHE A 180 6.94 3.98 13.62
N VAL A 181 6.55 3.52 14.81
CA VAL A 181 6.79 2.14 15.25
C VAL A 181 5.82 1.15 14.60
N ARG A 182 4.63 1.61 14.19
CA ARG A 182 3.51 0.75 13.79
C ARG A 182 3.40 0.54 12.26
N GLY A 183 4.01 1.42 11.46
CA GLY A 183 3.97 1.36 9.99
C GLY A 183 2.56 1.52 9.41
N TYR A 184 2.41 1.27 8.11
CA TYR A 184 1.10 1.30 7.44
C TYR A 184 0.25 0.06 7.75
N ARG A 185 0.84 -1.05 8.17
CA ARG A 185 0.09 -2.20 8.69
C ARG A 185 0.80 -2.79 9.89
N SER A 186 0.09 -2.90 11.01
CA SER A 186 0.59 -3.48 12.27
C SER A 186 0.41 -5.00 12.27
N GLY A 187 1.03 -5.72 11.33
CA GLY A 187 0.99 -7.18 11.27
C GLY A 187 2.32 -7.80 11.69
N SER A 188 2.37 -8.34 12.91
CA SER A 188 3.55 -8.97 13.53
C SER A 188 4.05 -10.24 12.84
N THR A 189 3.28 -10.82 11.92
CA THR A 189 3.64 -12.07 11.21
C THR A 189 4.29 -11.84 9.84
N TRP A 190 3.94 -10.77 9.13
CA TRP A 190 4.48 -10.47 7.79
C TRP A 190 5.85 -9.79 7.81
N TYR A 191 6.20 -9.13 8.92
CA TYR A 191 7.52 -8.54 9.11
C TYR A 191 8.64 -9.60 9.10
N ALA A 192 8.37 -10.80 9.63
CA ALA A 192 9.31 -11.92 9.60
C ALA A 192 9.58 -12.44 8.18
N ALA A 193 8.55 -12.48 7.32
CA ALA A 193 8.70 -12.84 5.90
C ALA A 193 9.47 -11.76 5.12
N TYR A 194 9.16 -10.48 5.36
CA TYR A 194 9.83 -9.33 4.75
C TYR A 194 11.32 -9.24 5.09
N PHE A 195 11.69 -9.47 6.36
CA PHE A 195 13.09 -9.48 6.77
C PHE A 195 13.81 -10.77 6.40
N GLY A 196 13.14 -11.92 6.28
CA GLY A 196 13.81 -13.20 6.05
C GLY A 196 14.75 -13.23 4.84
N GLY A 197 14.39 -12.55 3.74
CA GLY A 197 15.21 -12.48 2.52
C GLY A 197 16.41 -11.53 2.64
N TYR A 198 16.17 -10.27 3.03
CA TYR A 198 17.22 -9.25 3.13
C TYR A 198 18.11 -9.42 4.37
N PHE A 199 17.56 -9.91 5.48
CA PHE A 199 18.30 -10.17 6.72
C PHE A 199 19.37 -11.23 6.52
N ARG A 200 19.12 -12.24 5.69
CA ARG A 200 20.12 -13.27 5.38
C ARG A 200 21.35 -12.68 4.70
N TRP A 201 21.16 -11.76 3.74
CA TRP A 201 22.27 -11.06 3.08
C TRP A 201 22.94 -10.06 4.02
N LEU A 202 22.19 -9.32 4.83
CA LEU A 202 22.72 -8.43 5.86
C LEU A 202 23.58 -9.15 6.89
N LEU A 203 23.20 -10.36 7.32
CA LEU A 203 24.02 -11.20 8.20
C LEU A 203 25.35 -11.59 7.56
N VAL A 204 25.36 -11.90 6.26
CA VAL A 204 26.60 -12.22 5.52
C VAL A 204 27.51 -10.99 5.45
N VAL A 205 26.96 -9.82 5.09
CA VAL A 205 27.74 -8.57 5.04
C VAL A 205 28.27 -8.20 6.43
N PHE A 206 27.44 -8.33 7.47
CA PHE A 206 27.83 -8.09 8.86
C PHE A 206 28.95 -9.03 9.29
N ALA A 207 28.89 -10.32 8.94
CA ALA A 207 29.96 -11.28 9.23
C ALA A 207 31.28 -10.88 8.54
N ILE A 208 31.23 -10.48 7.27
CA ILE A 208 32.42 -10.01 6.52
C ILE A 208 33.01 -8.77 7.19
N PHE A 209 32.19 -7.76 7.53
CA PHE A 209 32.67 -6.56 8.20
C PHE A 209 33.21 -6.86 9.60
N SER A 210 32.59 -7.75 10.36
CA SER A 210 33.09 -8.15 11.68
C SER A 210 34.47 -8.81 11.57
N VAL A 211 34.66 -9.74 10.63
CA VAL A 211 35.96 -10.40 10.42
C VAL A 211 37.02 -9.39 9.96
N ALA A 212 36.67 -8.49 9.04
CA ALA A 212 37.58 -7.45 8.56
C ALA A 212 37.99 -6.48 9.68
N LEU A 213 37.03 -6.02 10.50
CA LEU A 213 37.32 -5.15 11.65
C LEU A 213 38.18 -5.87 12.69
N SER A 214 37.92 -7.16 12.97
CA SER A 214 38.77 -7.95 13.87
C SER A 214 40.19 -8.13 13.32
N ALA A 215 40.35 -8.36 12.02
CA ALA A 215 41.67 -8.45 11.40
C ALA A 215 42.44 -7.12 11.47
N LEU A 216 41.75 -5.98 11.26
CA LEU A 216 42.33 -4.64 11.40
C LEU A 216 42.74 -4.35 12.85
N GLN A 217 41.93 -4.77 13.83
CA GLN A 217 42.28 -4.66 15.25
C GLN A 217 43.57 -5.41 15.59
N VAL A 218 43.75 -6.63 15.07
CA VAL A 218 44.98 -7.42 15.24
C VAL A 218 46.17 -6.78 14.49
N GLY A 219 45.94 -6.23 13.30
CA GLY A 219 46.97 -5.51 12.54
C GLY A 219 47.49 -4.28 13.28
N LEU A 220 46.59 -3.46 13.84
CA LEU A 220 46.94 -2.28 14.64
C LEU A 220 47.66 -2.63 15.95
N ALA A 221 47.45 -3.83 16.49
CA ALA A 221 48.15 -4.33 17.67
C ALA A 221 49.58 -4.84 17.39
N THR A 222 49.97 -4.97 16.12
CA THR A 222 51.30 -5.48 15.73
C THR A 222 52.25 -4.31 15.45
N SER A 223 53.44 -4.33 16.06
CA SER A 223 54.45 -3.26 15.93
C SER A 223 54.90 -2.96 14.50
N ASN A 224 54.79 -3.93 13.59
CA ASN A 224 55.10 -3.80 12.16
C ASN A 224 54.12 -2.89 11.40
N LEU A 225 52.84 -2.88 11.78
CA LEU A 225 51.77 -2.16 11.08
C LEU A 225 51.31 -0.93 11.86
N GLN A 226 51.43 -0.95 13.19
CA GLN A 226 51.09 0.17 14.08
C GLN A 226 51.88 1.45 13.75
N ASN A 227 53.14 1.31 13.33
CA ASN A 227 54.00 2.45 13.00
C ASN A 227 53.76 3.03 11.59
N SER A 228 52.89 2.42 10.80
CA SER A 228 52.59 2.89 9.44
C SER A 228 51.34 3.78 9.43
N ARG A 229 51.53 5.08 9.18
CA ARG A 229 50.43 6.07 9.10
C ARG A 229 49.38 5.67 8.06
N SER A 230 49.81 5.17 6.90
CA SER A 230 48.90 4.75 5.82
C SER A 230 47.94 3.63 6.23
N PHE A 231 48.35 2.73 7.14
CA PHE A 231 47.49 1.64 7.62
C PHE A 231 46.49 2.13 8.69
N GLY A 232 46.93 3.06 9.56
CA GLY A 232 46.06 3.72 10.53
C GLY A 232 44.92 4.49 9.85
N ASP A 233 45.25 5.29 8.84
CA ASP A 233 44.27 6.10 8.10
C ASP A 233 43.28 5.23 7.32
N ALA A 234 43.75 4.15 6.69
CA ALA A 234 42.90 3.19 5.99
C ALA A 234 41.94 2.46 6.95
N SER A 235 42.43 2.06 8.13
CA SER A 235 41.62 1.39 9.16
C SER A 235 40.53 2.31 9.72
N TYR A 236 40.86 3.59 9.94
CA TYR A 236 39.89 4.60 10.36
C TYR A 236 38.82 4.83 9.29
N GLY A 237 39.23 5.04 8.03
CA GLY A 237 38.30 5.24 6.92
C GLY A 237 37.36 4.07 6.70
N PHE A 238 37.87 2.84 6.78
CA PHE A 238 37.06 1.62 6.69
C PHE A 238 36.04 1.52 7.84
N THR A 239 36.43 1.85 9.07
CA THR A 239 35.53 1.83 10.23
C THR A 239 34.38 2.83 10.09
N VAL A 240 34.68 4.05 9.64
CA VAL A 240 33.66 5.09 9.37
C VAL A 240 32.73 4.67 8.24
N ALA A 241 33.27 4.10 7.16
CA ALA A 241 32.46 3.61 6.03
C ALA A 241 31.52 2.46 6.43
N VAL A 242 31.98 1.53 7.26
CA VAL A 242 31.14 0.44 7.80
C VAL A 242 30.03 1.01 8.70
N LEU A 243 30.35 1.96 9.58
CA LEU A 243 29.35 2.64 10.41
C LEU A 243 28.28 3.33 9.57
N PHE A 244 28.68 4.07 8.54
CA PHE A 244 27.74 4.74 7.65
C PHE A 244 26.88 3.73 6.87
N SER A 245 27.47 2.63 6.40
CA SER A 245 26.77 1.58 5.65
C SER A 245 25.78 0.76 6.49
N ILE A 246 25.96 0.70 7.81
CA ILE A 246 25.03 0.02 8.73
C ILE A 246 23.86 0.94 9.11
N VAL A 247 24.08 2.26 9.11
CA VAL A 247 23.08 3.26 9.54
C VAL A 247 22.13 3.68 8.40
N VAL A 248 22.57 3.60 7.14
CA VAL A 248 21.79 3.93 5.93
C VAL A 248 21.01 2.72 5.41
#